data_AF-A0A116P9S9-F1
#
_entry.id   AF-A0A116P9S9-F1
#
_cell.length_a   1.000
_cell.length_b   1.000
_cell.length_c   1.000
_cell.angle_alpha   90.00
_cell.angle_beta   90.00
_cell.angle_gamma   90.00
#
_symmetry.space_group_name_H-M   'P 1'
#
loop_
_entity.id
_entity.type
_entity.pdbx_description
1 polymer ?
#
loop_
_entity_poly.entity_id
_entity_poly.type
_entity_poly.pdbx_seq_one_letter_code
_entity_poly.pdbx_strand_id
1 'polypeptide(L)'
;MKLKTFVISLATLFIGASIQTSVSADTPIYRLYNRQNGEHLYTTDANEKDVLYNQHGWGYEGIGWNAPDTGTPVYRLYNAGLQNHLYTSDTNEVAVLTSKHGWTSDNNEQPVFYSGGTVPIYRVYNFKLRGLHHWTTDLNEYNVLPSHGWSQEGVKFYATSLGQQITTQYAAPVVQTPQTPVQTEPAAPYYPNCSAVPEHLKPILSGQPGYGPHLDRDRDGRACEPTRQ
;
A
#
# COMPACT_ATOMS: atom_id res chain seq x y z
N MET A 1 55.91 -35.56 50.80
CA MET A 1 54.70 -34.71 50.78
C MET A 1 54.18 -34.71 49.35
N LYS A 2 53.02 -35.35 49.05
CA LYS A 2 52.54 -35.56 47.67
C LYS A 2 51.85 -34.30 47.14
N LEU A 3 52.36 -33.74 46.04
CA LEU A 3 51.80 -32.57 45.37
C LEU A 3 50.67 -33.04 44.42
N LYS A 4 49.43 -32.58 44.64
CA LYS A 4 48.29 -32.85 43.76
C LYS A 4 48.19 -31.73 42.72
N THR A 5 48.36 -32.08 41.45
CA THR A 5 48.19 -31.16 40.31
C THR A 5 46.69 -30.96 40.05
N PHE A 6 46.22 -29.71 40.10
CA PHE A 6 44.87 -29.33 39.67
C PHE A 6 44.94 -28.78 38.25
N VAL A 7 44.19 -29.38 37.33
CA VAL A 7 44.01 -28.88 35.96
C VAL A 7 42.75 -28.02 35.94
N ILE A 8 42.89 -26.71 35.70
CA ILE A 8 41.77 -25.79 35.52
C ILE A 8 41.45 -25.75 34.02
N SER A 9 40.35 -26.39 33.62
CA SER A 9 39.86 -26.36 32.25
C SER A 9 39.07 -25.07 32.03
N LEU A 10 39.60 -24.17 31.20
CA LEU A 10 38.95 -22.91 30.84
C LEU A 10 37.89 -23.19 29.77
N ALA A 11 36.60 -23.17 30.14
CA ALA A 11 35.51 -23.29 29.20
C ALA A 11 35.31 -21.96 28.46
N THR A 12 35.60 -21.94 27.16
CA THR A 12 35.31 -20.80 26.28
C THR A 12 33.81 -20.73 26.00
N LEU A 13 33.18 -19.68 26.53
CA LEU A 13 31.77 -19.37 26.28
C LEU A 13 31.66 -18.67 24.92
N PHE A 14 31.23 -19.40 23.89
CA PHE A 14 30.82 -18.80 22.62
C PHE A 14 29.48 -18.09 22.82
N ILE A 15 29.52 -16.76 22.97
CA ILE A 15 28.32 -15.92 22.91
C ILE A 15 27.94 -15.82 21.43
N GLY A 16 26.98 -16.62 21.00
CA GLY A 16 26.37 -16.49 19.68
C GLY A 16 25.56 -15.21 19.61
N ALA A 17 26.11 -14.17 18.98
CA ALA A 17 25.34 -12.99 18.63
C ALA A 17 24.39 -13.38 17.48
N SER A 18 23.10 -13.50 17.79
CA SER A 18 22.06 -13.63 16.78
C SER A 18 22.03 -12.36 15.94
N ILE A 19 22.47 -12.44 14.69
CA ILE A 19 22.24 -11.37 13.72
C ILE A 19 20.74 -11.36 13.42
N GLN A 20 19.99 -10.51 14.11
CA GLN A 20 18.64 -10.16 13.70
C GLN A 20 18.77 -9.36 12.41
N THR A 21 18.60 -10.03 11.27
CA THR A 21 18.34 -9.38 10.00
C THR A 21 17.00 -8.67 10.13
N SER A 22 17.03 -7.35 10.30
CA SER A 22 15.84 -6.52 10.09
C SER A 22 15.42 -6.70 8.64
N VAL A 23 14.31 -7.41 8.43
CA VAL A 23 13.64 -7.43 7.13
C VAL A 23 13.20 -6.00 6.89
N SER A 24 13.85 -5.29 5.95
CA SER A 24 13.32 -4.01 5.46
C SER A 24 11.89 -4.28 5.01
N ALA A 25 10.92 -3.54 5.53
CA ALA A 25 9.54 -3.77 5.18
C ALA A 25 9.29 -3.16 3.80
N ASP A 26 9.47 -3.95 2.73
CA ASP A 26 9.22 -3.46 1.37
C ASP A 26 7.83 -2.80 1.29
N THR A 27 7.77 -1.63 0.64
CA THR A 27 6.53 -0.85 0.49
C THR A 27 5.78 -1.31 -0.77
N PRO A 28 4.52 -1.80 -0.65
CA PRO A 28 3.76 -2.27 -1.82
C PRO A 28 3.32 -1.11 -2.71
N ILE A 29 3.49 -1.27 -4.03
CA ILE A 29 2.96 -0.35 -5.04
C ILE A 29 1.68 -0.93 -5.62
N TYR A 30 0.54 -0.31 -5.31
CA TYR A 30 -0.75 -0.66 -5.85
C TYR A 30 -0.86 -0.20 -7.31
N ARG A 31 -1.26 -1.11 -8.21
CA ARG A 31 -1.53 -0.80 -9.62
C ARG A 31 -3.04 -0.70 -9.85
N LEU A 32 -3.46 0.43 -10.40
CA LEU A 32 -4.85 0.68 -10.78
C LEU A 32 -4.94 1.00 -12.28
N TYR A 33 -6.08 0.67 -12.89
CA TYR A 33 -6.36 0.89 -14.30
C TYR A 33 -7.68 1.65 -14.51
N ASN A 34 -7.64 2.74 -15.25
CA ASN A 34 -8.81 3.51 -15.64
C ASN A 34 -9.27 3.11 -17.05
N ARG A 35 -10.40 2.40 -17.12
CA ARG A 35 -10.96 1.94 -18.40
C ARG A 35 -11.46 3.05 -19.32
N GLN A 36 -11.69 4.25 -18.81
CA GLN A 36 -12.26 5.35 -19.58
C GLN A 36 -11.20 6.02 -20.47
N ASN A 37 -9.97 6.17 -19.96
CA ASN A 37 -8.87 6.84 -20.66
C ASN A 37 -7.67 5.92 -20.92
N GLY A 38 -7.67 4.69 -20.41
CA GLY A 38 -6.59 3.71 -20.57
C GLY A 38 -5.39 3.94 -19.65
N GLU A 39 -5.51 4.84 -18.68
CA GLU A 39 -4.43 5.20 -17.76
C GLU A 39 -4.18 4.13 -16.70
N HIS A 40 -2.92 3.98 -16.30
CA HIS A 40 -2.55 3.27 -15.09
C HIS A 40 -2.04 4.25 -14.03
N LEU A 41 -2.38 3.98 -12.77
CA LEU A 41 -1.89 4.70 -11.61
C LEU A 41 -1.16 3.74 -10.66
N TYR A 42 -0.04 4.20 -10.12
CA TYR A 42 0.85 3.48 -9.23
C TYR A 42 0.98 4.28 -7.94
N THR A 43 0.63 3.67 -6.81
CA THR A 43 0.60 4.38 -5.53
C THR A 43 1.00 3.50 -4.35
N THR A 44 1.65 4.11 -3.37
CA THR A 44 1.90 3.53 -2.04
C THR A 44 0.72 3.77 -1.09
N ASP A 45 -0.16 4.73 -1.42
CA ASP A 45 -1.28 5.11 -0.56
C ASP A 45 -2.47 4.16 -0.76
N ALA A 46 -2.74 3.36 0.28
CA ALA A 46 -3.89 2.47 0.31
C ALA A 46 -5.23 3.23 0.25
N ASN A 47 -5.29 4.45 0.81
CA ASN A 47 -6.49 5.28 0.77
C ASN A 47 -6.75 5.81 -0.65
N GLU A 48 -5.73 6.31 -1.35
CA GLU A 48 -5.86 6.68 -2.77
C GLU A 48 -6.39 5.51 -3.60
N LYS A 49 -5.80 4.31 -3.44
CA LYS A 49 -6.29 3.09 -4.08
C LYS A 49 -7.77 2.85 -3.79
N ASP A 50 -8.17 2.87 -2.52
CA ASP A 50 -9.53 2.54 -2.10
C ASP A 50 -10.56 3.55 -2.59
N VAL A 51 -10.22 4.84 -2.59
CA VAL A 51 -11.08 5.90 -3.12
C VAL A 51 -11.25 5.74 -4.64
N LEU A 52 -10.16 5.53 -5.37
CA LEU A 52 -10.21 5.34 -6.83
C LEU A 52 -11.02 4.09 -7.23
N TYR A 53 -10.81 2.98 -6.51
CA TYR A 53 -11.52 1.73 -6.75
C TYR A 53 -13.01 1.81 -6.40
N ASN A 54 -13.34 2.25 -5.19
CA ASN A 54 -14.73 2.20 -4.69
C ASN A 54 -15.60 3.35 -5.20
N GLN A 55 -15.03 4.52 -5.49
CA GLN A 55 -15.80 5.75 -5.72
C GLN A 55 -15.60 6.32 -7.14
N HIS A 56 -14.44 6.09 -7.75
CA HIS A 56 -14.13 6.66 -9.07
C HIS A 56 -14.08 5.63 -10.20
N GLY A 57 -14.40 4.37 -9.91
CA GLY A 57 -14.58 3.31 -10.91
C GLY A 57 -13.27 2.85 -11.58
N TRP A 58 -12.13 3.09 -10.93
CA TRP A 58 -10.87 2.49 -11.36
C TRP A 58 -10.86 1.00 -11.06
N GLY A 59 -10.23 0.23 -11.92
CA GLY A 59 -9.95 -1.19 -11.68
C GLY A 59 -8.72 -1.35 -10.81
N TYR A 60 -8.74 -2.28 -9.86
CA TYR A 60 -7.58 -2.67 -9.07
C TYR A 60 -6.92 -3.90 -9.70
N GLU A 61 -5.60 -3.85 -9.86
CA GLU A 61 -4.82 -4.90 -10.54
C GLU A 61 -3.80 -5.57 -9.61
N GLY A 62 -3.95 -5.38 -8.30
CA GLY A 62 -3.07 -5.98 -7.31
C GLY A 62 -1.86 -5.10 -6.99
N ILE A 63 -0.84 -5.73 -6.42
CA ILE A 63 0.44 -5.08 -6.15
C ILE A 63 1.29 -5.26 -7.42
N GLY A 64 1.72 -4.16 -8.03
CA GLY A 64 2.58 -4.17 -9.20
C GLY A 64 3.98 -4.71 -8.87
N TRP A 65 4.57 -4.17 -7.81
CA TRP A 65 5.86 -4.53 -7.24
C TRP A 65 5.97 -4.03 -5.79
N ASN A 66 6.98 -4.49 -5.06
CA ASN A 66 7.35 -3.89 -3.78
C ASN A 66 8.62 -3.05 -3.93
N ALA A 67 8.56 -1.81 -3.45
CA ALA A 67 9.64 -0.84 -3.51
C ALA A 67 10.44 -0.85 -2.19
N PRO A 68 11.75 -0.56 -2.20
CA PRO A 68 12.50 -0.35 -0.96
C PRO A 68 12.05 0.93 -0.24
N ASP A 69 12.29 0.99 1.07
CA ASP A 69 12.00 2.17 1.90
C ASP A 69 12.94 3.35 1.63
N THR A 70 14.10 3.07 1.01
CA THR A 70 15.12 4.06 0.64
C THR A 70 15.72 3.71 -0.72
N GLY A 71 16.32 4.68 -1.39
CA GLY A 71 16.96 4.49 -2.68
C GLY A 71 16.89 5.74 -3.53
N THR A 72 16.80 5.56 -4.84
CA THR A 72 16.62 6.68 -5.77
C THR A 72 15.16 7.14 -5.71
N PRO A 73 14.86 8.41 -5.38
CA PRO A 73 13.48 8.89 -5.32
C PRO A 73 12.80 8.84 -6.68
N VAL A 74 11.53 8.42 -6.71
CA VAL A 74 10.67 8.46 -7.90
C VAL A 74 9.51 9.42 -7.67
N TYR A 75 9.46 10.45 -8.48
CA TYR A 75 8.44 11.50 -8.46
C TYR A 75 7.31 11.16 -9.43
N ARG A 76 6.08 11.51 -9.06
CA ARG A 76 4.89 11.44 -9.92
C ARG A 76 4.51 12.85 -10.34
N LEU A 77 4.29 13.03 -11.64
CA LEU A 77 3.79 14.25 -12.25
C LEU A 77 2.43 13.98 -12.87
N TYR A 78 1.57 15.00 -12.90
CA TYR A 78 0.25 14.93 -13.52
C TYR A 78 0.11 15.98 -14.61
N ASN A 79 -0.56 15.64 -15.71
CA ASN A 79 -0.93 16.58 -16.75
C ASN A 79 -2.45 16.57 -16.96
N ALA A 80 -3.14 17.64 -16.57
CA ALA A 80 -4.60 17.72 -16.64
C ALA A 80 -5.16 17.69 -18.07
N GLY A 81 -4.44 18.24 -19.04
CA GLY A 81 -4.85 18.22 -20.45
C GLY A 81 -4.73 16.82 -21.06
N LEU A 82 -3.67 16.10 -20.69
CA LEU A 82 -3.45 14.72 -21.14
C LEU A 82 -4.15 13.68 -20.27
N GLN A 83 -4.68 14.07 -19.11
CA GLN A 83 -5.27 13.19 -18.10
C GLN A 83 -4.41 11.95 -17.88
N ASN A 84 -3.11 12.16 -17.69
CA ASN A 84 -2.17 11.09 -17.43
C ASN A 84 -1.09 11.49 -16.43
N HIS A 85 -0.49 10.47 -15.82
CA HIS A 85 0.66 10.59 -14.95
C HIS A 85 1.98 10.18 -15.64
N LEU A 86 3.08 10.77 -15.18
CA LEU A 86 4.44 10.38 -15.49
C LEU A 86 5.20 10.10 -14.20
N TYR A 87 5.99 9.02 -14.18
CA TYR A 87 6.86 8.67 -13.07
C TYR A 87 8.31 8.82 -13.52
N THR A 88 9.12 9.54 -12.74
CA THR A 88 10.53 9.78 -13.07
C THR A 88 11.40 9.94 -11.85
N SER A 89 12.64 9.46 -11.93
CA SER A 89 13.70 9.77 -10.98
C SER A 89 14.64 10.88 -11.46
N ASP A 90 14.43 11.39 -12.67
CA ASP A 90 15.23 12.47 -13.24
C ASP A 90 14.67 13.82 -12.79
N THR A 91 15.38 14.49 -11.89
CA THR A 91 15.01 15.81 -11.38
C THR A 91 15.06 16.89 -12.45
N ASN A 92 15.84 16.72 -13.52
CA ASN A 92 15.81 17.61 -14.67
C ASN A 92 14.53 17.43 -15.51
N GLU A 93 14.06 16.19 -15.68
CA GLU A 93 12.76 15.93 -16.33
C GLU A 93 11.62 16.59 -15.53
N VAL A 94 11.63 16.46 -14.19
CA VAL A 94 10.67 17.17 -13.32
C VAL A 94 10.72 18.68 -13.54
N ALA A 95 11.91 19.29 -13.48
CA ALA A 95 12.07 20.74 -13.62
C ALA A 95 11.62 21.26 -15.00
N VAL A 96 11.95 20.54 -16.07
CA VAL A 96 11.56 20.93 -17.43
C VAL A 96 10.05 20.79 -17.64
N LEU A 97 9.46 19.66 -17.23
CA LEU A 97 8.04 19.40 -17.45
C LEU A 97 7.13 20.33 -16.65
N THR A 98 7.50 20.62 -15.40
CA THR A 98 6.72 21.51 -14.52
C THR A 98 6.86 22.99 -14.86
N SER A 99 7.97 23.40 -15.48
CA SER A 99 8.18 24.81 -15.86
C SER A 99 7.55 25.21 -17.19
N LYS A 100 7.40 24.30 -18.15
CA LYS A 100 7.09 24.66 -19.56
C LYS A 100 6.06 23.80 -20.27
N HIS A 101 5.65 22.66 -19.71
CA HIS A 101 4.91 21.65 -20.48
C HIS A 101 3.55 21.27 -19.87
N GLY A 102 3.01 22.09 -18.96
CA GLY A 102 1.68 21.89 -18.39
C GLY A 102 1.58 20.69 -17.44
N TRP A 103 2.72 20.16 -16.99
CA TRP A 103 2.77 19.16 -15.93
C TRP A 103 2.82 19.85 -14.57
N THR A 104 2.23 19.22 -13.57
CA THR A 104 2.30 19.64 -12.17
C THR A 104 2.89 18.51 -11.35
N SER A 105 3.69 18.86 -10.35
CA SER A 105 4.10 17.90 -9.33
C SER A 105 2.89 17.36 -8.60
N ASP A 106 2.92 16.06 -8.30
CA ASP A 106 1.95 15.40 -7.44
C ASP A 106 2.59 15.11 -6.07
N ASN A 107 1.81 14.58 -5.13
CA ASN A 107 2.27 14.12 -3.81
C ASN A 107 3.03 15.19 -3.03
N ASN A 108 2.61 16.46 -3.14
CA ASN A 108 3.26 17.61 -2.52
C ASN A 108 4.77 17.68 -2.81
N GLU A 109 5.18 17.36 -4.05
CA GLU A 109 6.57 17.33 -4.51
C GLU A 109 7.45 16.27 -3.83
N GLN A 110 6.85 15.39 -3.03
CA GLN A 110 7.55 14.28 -2.39
C GLN A 110 7.58 13.05 -3.31
N PRO A 111 8.63 12.21 -3.22
CA PRO A 111 8.66 10.93 -3.93
C PRO A 111 7.45 10.07 -3.57
N VAL A 112 6.84 9.41 -4.56
CA VAL A 112 5.75 8.45 -4.32
C VAL A 112 6.32 7.12 -3.83
N PHE A 113 7.50 6.75 -4.31
CA PHE A 113 8.26 5.58 -3.86
C PHE A 113 9.76 5.74 -4.19
N TYR A 114 10.58 4.78 -3.76
CA TYR A 114 12.01 4.71 -4.08
C TYR A 114 12.30 3.55 -5.02
N SER A 115 13.23 3.77 -5.94
CA SER A 115 13.78 2.74 -6.81
C SER A 115 15.04 2.14 -6.17
N GLY A 116 15.12 0.80 -6.16
CA GLY A 116 16.24 0.01 -5.68
C GLY A 116 15.92 -1.48 -5.65
N GLY A 117 16.93 -2.33 -5.47
CA GLY A 117 16.79 -3.79 -5.56
C GLY A 117 17.20 -4.34 -6.94
N THR A 118 16.66 -5.51 -7.31
CA THR A 118 17.11 -6.27 -8.50
C THR A 118 16.01 -6.57 -9.51
N VAL A 119 14.74 -6.29 -9.18
CA VAL A 119 13.61 -6.54 -10.09
C VAL A 119 13.45 -5.34 -11.02
N PRO A 120 13.62 -5.48 -12.35
CA PRO A 120 13.51 -4.35 -13.27
C PRO A 120 12.05 -3.91 -13.44
N ILE A 121 11.83 -2.59 -13.49
CA ILE A 121 10.56 -1.97 -13.87
C ILE A 121 10.78 -1.27 -15.22
N TYR A 122 10.11 -1.79 -16.24
CA TYR A 122 10.17 -1.29 -17.60
C TYR A 122 9.17 -0.16 -17.82
N ARG A 123 9.52 0.79 -18.69
CA ARG A 123 8.59 1.83 -19.18
C ARG A 123 8.31 1.63 -20.66
N VAL A 124 7.05 1.80 -21.04
CA VAL A 124 6.62 1.93 -22.44
C VAL A 124 5.80 3.20 -22.63
N TYR A 125 5.78 3.72 -23.85
CA TYR A 125 5.17 5.00 -24.20
C TYR A 125 4.30 4.89 -25.45
N ASN A 126 3.15 5.56 -25.48
CA ASN A 126 2.30 5.61 -26.66
C ASN A 126 1.86 7.04 -27.00
N PHE A 127 2.52 7.64 -28.00
CA PHE A 127 2.23 8.99 -28.45
C PHE A 127 0.82 9.17 -29.03
N LYS A 128 0.24 8.10 -29.60
CA LYS A 128 -1.11 8.15 -30.19
C LYS A 128 -2.20 8.14 -29.11
N LEU A 129 -1.88 7.64 -27.91
CA LEU A 129 -2.77 7.63 -26.77
C LEU A 129 -2.41 8.79 -25.83
N ARG A 130 -2.41 10.02 -26.36
CA ARG A 130 -2.16 11.25 -25.57
C ARG A 130 -0.82 11.24 -24.81
N GLY A 131 0.15 10.47 -25.31
CA GLY A 131 1.44 10.29 -24.63
C GLY A 131 1.36 9.48 -23.34
N LEU A 132 0.46 8.50 -23.26
CA LEU A 132 0.38 7.57 -22.13
C LEU A 132 1.71 6.85 -21.93
N HIS A 133 2.09 6.71 -20.66
CA HIS A 133 3.18 5.86 -20.24
C HIS A 133 2.63 4.73 -19.39
N HIS A 134 3.31 3.59 -19.42
CA HIS A 134 2.97 2.41 -18.63
C HIS A 134 4.23 1.82 -18.01
N TRP A 135 4.13 1.34 -16.76
CA TRP A 135 5.23 0.76 -16.00
C TRP A 135 4.91 -0.67 -15.63
N THR A 136 5.85 -1.58 -15.89
CA THR A 136 5.60 -2.99 -15.62
C THR A 136 6.85 -3.74 -15.22
N THR A 137 6.69 -4.72 -14.34
CA THR A 137 7.69 -5.76 -14.07
C THR A 137 7.47 -7.01 -14.92
N ASP A 138 6.36 -7.08 -15.68
CA ASP A 138 6.07 -8.20 -16.57
C ASP A 138 6.78 -8.01 -17.91
N LEU A 139 7.80 -8.84 -18.15
CA LEU A 139 8.56 -8.85 -19.38
C LEU A 139 7.70 -9.26 -20.59
N ASN A 140 6.69 -10.10 -20.40
CA ASN A 140 5.77 -10.46 -21.48
C ASN A 140 4.93 -9.24 -21.90
N GLU A 141 4.32 -8.54 -20.94
CA GLU A 141 3.61 -7.29 -21.20
C GLU A 141 4.49 -6.27 -21.95
N TYR A 142 5.70 -6.02 -21.44
CA TYR A 142 6.67 -5.14 -22.10
C TYR A 142 6.95 -5.53 -23.55
N ASN A 143 7.04 -6.84 -23.84
CA ASN A 143 7.39 -7.36 -25.16
C ASN A 143 6.23 -7.37 -26.17
N VAL A 144 4.98 -7.49 -25.71
CA VAL A 144 3.82 -7.54 -26.62
C VAL A 144 3.28 -6.16 -26.99
N LEU A 145 3.47 -5.15 -26.14
CA LEU A 145 2.93 -3.80 -26.36
C LEU A 145 3.42 -3.10 -27.64
N PRO A 146 4.63 -3.34 -28.19
CA PRO A 146 5.03 -2.85 -29.51
C PRO A 146 4.11 -3.26 -30.65
N SER A 147 3.57 -4.47 -30.62
CA SER A 147 2.58 -4.92 -31.62
C SER A 147 1.24 -4.17 -31.53
N HIS A 148 1.04 -3.40 -30.45
CA HIS A 148 -0.13 -2.57 -30.17
C HIS A 148 0.19 -1.07 -30.26
N GLY A 149 1.32 -0.71 -30.89
CA GLY A 149 1.69 0.68 -31.17
C GLY A 149 2.38 1.42 -30.01
N TRP A 150 2.86 0.71 -29.00
CA TRP A 150 3.68 1.28 -27.92
C TRP A 150 5.18 1.24 -28.27
N SER A 151 5.92 2.22 -27.80
CA SER A 151 7.38 2.29 -27.87
C SER A 151 7.98 1.81 -26.56
N GLN A 152 8.98 0.94 -26.64
CA GLN A 152 9.75 0.46 -25.51
C GLN A 152 10.83 1.49 -25.10
N GLU A 153 10.90 1.84 -23.81
CA GLU A 153 11.88 2.81 -23.30
C GLU A 153 12.91 2.21 -22.32
N GLY A 154 12.81 0.91 -22.08
CA GLY A 154 13.76 0.14 -21.29
C GLY A 154 13.44 0.12 -19.80
N VAL A 155 14.41 -0.37 -19.02
CA VAL A 155 14.34 -0.34 -17.55
C VAL A 155 14.49 1.10 -17.08
N LYS A 156 13.54 1.58 -16.27
CA LYS A 156 13.60 2.92 -15.67
C LYS A 156 13.87 2.86 -14.17
N PHE A 157 13.33 1.85 -13.49
CA PHE A 157 13.46 1.70 -12.04
C PHE A 157 13.76 0.24 -11.68
N TYR A 158 14.06 0.02 -10.40
CA TYR A 158 14.18 -1.29 -9.80
C TYR A 158 13.31 -1.39 -8.55
N ALA A 159 12.82 -2.61 -8.30
CA ALA A 159 12.07 -3.03 -7.12
C ALA A 159 12.83 -4.11 -6.34
N THR A 160 12.45 -4.31 -5.08
CA THR A 160 13.03 -5.37 -4.24
C THR A 160 12.41 -6.72 -4.57
N SER A 161 11.13 -6.77 -4.92
CA SER A 161 10.44 -8.00 -5.30
C SER A 161 9.27 -7.76 -6.26
N LEU A 162 8.89 -8.82 -6.98
CA LEU A 162 7.64 -8.84 -7.77
C LEU A 162 6.43 -8.70 -6.85
N GLY A 163 5.41 -8.00 -7.33
CA GLY A 163 4.13 -7.90 -6.65
C GLY A 163 3.20 -9.05 -7.00
N GLN A 164 2.06 -9.09 -6.31
CA GLN A 164 0.96 -10.00 -6.65
C GLN A 164 -0.03 -9.27 -7.57
N GLN A 165 0.33 -9.19 -8.85
CA GLN A 165 -0.58 -8.65 -9.86
C GLN A 165 -1.72 -9.65 -10.11
N ILE A 166 -2.92 -9.12 -10.27
CA ILE A 166 -4.14 -9.88 -10.57
C ILE A 166 -4.78 -9.32 -11.84
N THR A 167 -5.68 -10.09 -12.44
CA THR A 167 -6.58 -9.56 -13.47
C THR A 167 -7.37 -8.40 -12.89
N THR A 168 -7.54 -7.33 -13.67
CA THR A 168 -8.26 -6.13 -13.27
C THR A 168 -9.62 -6.46 -12.67
N GLN A 169 -9.82 -6.05 -11.42
CA GLN A 169 -11.09 -6.15 -10.72
C GLN A 169 -11.69 -4.75 -10.61
N TYR A 170 -12.94 -4.59 -11.01
CA TYR A 170 -13.69 -3.36 -10.79
C TYR A 170 -14.63 -3.55 -9.61
N ALA A 171 -14.84 -2.50 -8.83
CA ALA A 171 -15.89 -2.49 -7.84
C ALA A 171 -17.22 -2.84 -8.53
N ALA A 172 -17.97 -3.77 -7.94
CA ALA A 172 -19.31 -4.07 -8.42
C ALA A 172 -20.09 -2.75 -8.50
N PRO A 173 -20.84 -2.50 -9.59
CA PRO A 173 -21.67 -1.31 -9.66
C PRO A 173 -22.53 -1.31 -8.41
N VAL A 174 -22.46 -0.24 -7.62
CA VAL A 174 -23.37 -0.04 -6.51
C VAL A 174 -24.75 0.03 -7.16
N VAL A 175 -25.47 -1.09 -7.17
CA VAL A 175 -26.89 -1.08 -7.44
C VAL A 175 -27.42 -0.22 -6.31
N GLN A 176 -27.74 1.03 -6.62
CA GLN A 176 -28.50 1.89 -5.75
C GLN A 176 -29.89 1.24 -5.65
N THR A 177 -30.02 0.19 -4.84
CA THR A 177 -31.27 -0.02 -4.11
C THR A 177 -31.58 1.33 -3.49
N PRO A 178 -32.82 1.86 -3.64
CA PRO A 178 -33.19 3.16 -3.09
C PRO A 178 -32.56 3.30 -1.72
N GLN A 179 -31.59 4.20 -1.60
CA GLN A 179 -30.99 4.48 -0.31
C GLN A 179 -32.14 5.06 0.49
N THR A 180 -32.65 4.25 1.41
CA THR A 180 -33.41 4.79 2.54
C THR A 180 -32.50 5.90 3.09
N PRO A 181 -33.00 7.13 3.29
CA PRO A 181 -32.17 8.26 3.68
C PRO A 181 -31.19 7.80 4.76
N VAL A 182 -29.91 8.07 4.57
CA VAL A 182 -28.88 7.79 5.57
C VAL A 182 -29.32 8.51 6.83
N GLN A 183 -29.94 7.77 7.76
CA GLN A 183 -30.11 8.22 9.12
C GLN A 183 -28.68 8.32 9.65
N THR A 184 -28.31 9.52 10.10
CA THR A 184 -27.16 9.73 10.97
C THR A 184 -27.16 8.59 11.98
N GLU A 185 -26.12 7.75 11.96
CA GLU A 185 -25.98 6.69 12.95
C GLU A 185 -26.08 7.37 14.33
N PRO A 186 -27.06 6.99 15.17
CA PRO A 186 -27.18 7.61 16.49
C PRO A 186 -25.87 7.38 17.23
N ALA A 187 -25.37 8.42 17.90
CA ALA A 187 -24.17 8.32 18.73
C ALA A 187 -24.26 7.03 19.57
N ALA A 188 -23.21 6.21 19.49
CA ALA A 188 -23.16 4.93 20.19
C ALA A 188 -23.60 5.12 21.66
N PRO A 189 -24.53 4.31 22.17
CA PRO A 189 -25.12 4.53 23.49
C PRO A 189 -24.03 4.48 24.57
N TYR A 190 -23.91 5.54 25.37
CA TYR A 190 -22.99 5.56 26.50
C TYR A 190 -23.60 4.79 27.69
N TYR A 191 -22.97 3.68 28.08
CA TYR A 191 -23.34 2.95 29.29
C TYR A 191 -22.42 3.36 30.44
N PRO A 192 -22.91 3.90 31.57
CA PRO A 192 -22.05 4.32 32.68
C PRO A 192 -21.41 3.13 33.44
N ASN A 193 -21.99 1.93 33.37
CA ASN A 193 -21.50 0.70 33.99
C ASN A 193 -22.20 -0.55 33.39
N CYS A 194 -21.72 -1.74 33.74
CA CYS A 194 -22.24 -3.00 33.19
C CYS A 194 -23.69 -3.33 33.57
N SER A 195 -24.24 -2.76 34.65
CA SER A 195 -25.67 -2.93 34.96
C SER A 195 -26.59 -2.15 34.02
N ALA A 196 -26.07 -1.11 33.36
CA ALA A 196 -26.83 -0.35 32.36
C ALA A 196 -26.82 -0.98 30.96
N VAL A 197 -25.99 -2.02 30.75
CA VAL A 197 -25.95 -2.76 29.49
C VAL A 197 -27.09 -3.78 29.47
N PRO A 198 -27.94 -3.82 28.42
CA PRO A 198 -28.95 -4.85 28.27
C PRO A 198 -28.35 -6.26 28.24
N GLU A 199 -28.96 -7.23 28.94
CA GLU A 199 -28.43 -8.60 29.03
C GLU A 199 -28.18 -9.26 27.67
N HIS A 200 -29.04 -8.99 26.68
CA HIS A 200 -28.88 -9.53 25.33
C HIS A 200 -27.67 -8.96 24.55
N LEU A 201 -27.03 -7.91 25.07
CA LEU A 201 -25.84 -7.28 24.49
C LEU A 201 -24.56 -7.63 25.26
N LYS A 202 -24.65 -8.46 26.30
CA LYS A 202 -23.48 -8.90 27.07
C LYS A 202 -22.93 -10.23 26.52
N PRO A 203 -21.61 -10.38 26.37
CA PRO A 203 -20.57 -9.36 26.55
C PRO A 203 -20.50 -8.37 25.37
N ILE A 204 -20.19 -7.10 25.64
CA ILE A 204 -19.91 -6.11 24.58
C ILE A 204 -18.44 -6.23 24.19
N LEU A 205 -18.16 -6.38 22.89
CA LEU A 205 -16.79 -6.52 22.38
C LEU A 205 -16.18 -5.18 21.97
N SER A 206 -14.86 -5.05 22.08
CA SER A 206 -14.11 -3.88 21.60
C SER A 206 -14.44 -3.59 20.13
N GLY A 207 -14.83 -2.34 19.85
CA GLY A 207 -15.28 -1.88 18.53
C GLY A 207 -16.79 -1.94 18.28
N GLN A 208 -17.58 -2.54 19.18
CA GLN A 208 -19.04 -2.49 19.10
C GLN A 208 -19.60 -1.17 19.66
N PRO A 209 -20.73 -0.67 19.13
CA PRO A 209 -21.40 0.51 19.67
C PRO A 209 -21.70 0.37 21.17
N GLY A 210 -21.24 1.34 21.96
CA GLY A 210 -21.41 1.39 23.41
C GLY A 210 -20.28 0.70 24.21
N TYR A 211 -19.29 0.11 23.54
CA TYR A 211 -18.06 -0.32 24.21
C TYR A 211 -17.30 0.88 24.79
N GLY A 212 -16.80 0.73 26.02
CA GLY A 212 -15.91 1.71 26.65
C GLY A 212 -14.92 1.01 27.60
N PRO A 213 -13.66 1.46 27.68
CA PRO A 213 -12.66 0.85 28.58
C PRO A 213 -13.03 0.86 30.06
N HIS A 214 -14.04 1.63 30.46
CA HIS A 214 -14.58 1.65 31.83
C HIS A 214 -15.55 0.49 32.12
N LEU A 215 -15.97 -0.27 31.10
CA LEU A 215 -16.84 -1.45 31.19
C LEU A 215 -16.05 -2.77 31.12
N ASP A 216 -14.82 -2.71 30.62
CA ASP A 216 -13.88 -3.81 30.51
C ASP A 216 -12.82 -3.69 31.60
N ARG A 217 -13.04 -4.40 32.72
CA ARG A 217 -12.24 -4.24 33.95
C ARG A 217 -10.83 -4.80 33.80
N ASP A 218 -10.68 -5.89 33.06
CA ASP A 218 -9.46 -6.65 32.83
C ASP A 218 -8.78 -6.32 31.49
N ARG A 219 -9.45 -5.54 30.63
CA ARG A 219 -8.91 -4.98 29.37
C ARG A 219 -8.51 -6.04 28.37
N ASP A 220 -9.27 -7.13 28.32
CA ASP A 220 -9.07 -8.22 27.37
C ASP A 220 -9.87 -8.01 26.07
N GLY A 221 -10.63 -6.91 25.97
CA GLY A 221 -11.48 -6.57 24.85
C GLY A 221 -12.92 -7.09 24.97
N ARG A 222 -13.31 -7.65 26.11
CA ARG A 222 -14.65 -8.19 26.40
C ARG A 222 -15.23 -7.51 27.64
N ALA A 223 -16.10 -6.53 27.43
CA ALA A 223 -16.75 -5.81 28.51
C ALA A 223 -17.99 -6.55 29.06
N CYS A 224 -18.23 -6.41 30.37
CA CYS A 224 -19.44 -6.86 31.06
C CYS A 224 -19.75 -8.37 30.94
N GLU A 225 -18.71 -9.20 30.97
CA GLU A 225 -18.88 -10.65 30.94
C GLU A 225 -19.69 -11.16 32.14
N PRO A 226 -20.59 -12.15 31.94
CA PRO A 226 -21.23 -12.83 33.05
C PRO A 226 -20.16 -13.58 33.85
N THR A 227 -20.10 -13.32 35.16
CA THR A 227 -19.17 -14.03 36.05
C THR A 227 -19.37 -15.54 35.88
N ARG A 228 -18.29 -16.26 35.54
CA ARG A 228 -18.29 -17.71 35.70
C ARG A 228 -18.47 -17.99 37.20
N GLN A 229 -19.52 -18.74 37.54
CA GLN A 229 -19.58 -19.43 38.83
C GLN A 229 -18.41 -20.43 38.92
#